data_AF-A0A831V5W6-F1
#
_entry.id   AF-A0A831V5W6-F1
#
_cell.length_a   1.000
_cell.length_b   1.000
_cell.length_c   1.000
_cell.angle_alpha   90.00
_cell.angle_beta   90.00
_cell.angle_gamma   90.00
#
_symmetry.space_group_name_H-M   'P 1'
#
loop_
_entity.id
_entity.type
_entity.pdbx_description
1 polymer ?
#
loop_
_entity_poly.entity_id
_entity_poly.type
_entity_poly.pdbx_seq_one_letter_code
_entity_poly.pdbx_strand_id
1 'polypeptide(L)'
;MRGISAIEAAILFGFMAAAYLLASYLVWLLSYQAFQREAAATAQLMARYVASQIADLASSSLTSGVRSISYKLFLPTQFPNFDAYSYSMALINNSTRPGVVSLYVLLNLTAYRGSFTASVYRVSAFAYSINASFAGRRIYATNFDRALGGPSCLVPSPVVPGQYAVNLTSSGCGALWYAPTPANYKLLTITTSK
;
A
#
# COMPACT_ATOMS: atom_id res chain seq x y z
N MET A 1 -27.47 -35.70 52.27
CA MET A 1 -26.91 -35.13 51.04
C MET A 1 -26.63 -36.29 50.09
N ARG A 2 -27.47 -36.51 49.07
CA ARG A 2 -27.21 -37.56 48.06
C ARG A 2 -26.17 -36.97 47.10
N GLY A 3 -24.97 -37.55 47.09
CA GLY A 3 -23.90 -37.12 46.19
C GLY A 3 -24.32 -37.31 44.74
N ILE A 4 -23.92 -36.36 43.88
CA ILE A 4 -24.09 -36.45 42.43
C ILE A 4 -23.51 -37.80 41.98
N SER A 5 -24.29 -38.57 41.22
CA SER A 5 -23.78 -39.84 40.69
C SER A 5 -22.62 -39.56 39.71
N ALA A 6 -21.64 -40.46 39.64
CA ALA A 6 -20.47 -40.27 38.75
C ALA A 6 -20.88 -40.01 37.28
N ILE A 7 -22.04 -40.52 36.86
CA ILE A 7 -22.61 -40.33 35.52
C ILE A 7 -23.11 -38.89 35.34
N GLU A 8 -23.87 -38.35 36.31
CA GLU A 8 -24.35 -36.96 36.25
C GLU A 8 -23.19 -35.96 36.25
N ALA A 9 -22.15 -36.22 37.04
CA ALA A 9 -20.93 -35.41 37.04
C ALA A 9 -20.21 -35.48 35.69
N ALA A 10 -20.03 -36.68 35.12
CA ALA A 10 -19.39 -36.87 33.81
C ALA A 10 -20.15 -36.16 32.68
N ILE A 11 -21.49 -36.21 32.70
CA ILE A 11 -22.34 -35.50 31.74
C ILE A 11 -22.13 -33.99 31.86
N LEU A 12 -22.15 -33.45 33.10
CA LEU A 12 -21.99 -32.02 33.33
C LEU A 12 -20.60 -31.52 32.92
N PHE A 13 -19.53 -32.25 33.22
CA PHE A 13 -18.18 -31.95 32.72
C PHE A 13 -18.09 -32.03 31.20
N GLY A 14 -18.76 -33.01 30.57
CA GLY A 14 -18.85 -33.11 29.12
C GLY A 14 -19.49 -31.89 28.48
N PHE A 15 -20.63 -31.43 29.01
CA PHE A 15 -21.29 -30.22 28.54
C PHE A 15 -20.46 -28.96 28.77
N MET A 16 -19.80 -28.83 29.93
CA MET A 16 -18.90 -27.70 30.18
C MET A 16 -17.73 -27.68 29.21
N ALA A 17 -17.09 -28.84 28.96
CA ALA A 17 -16.00 -28.94 27.99
C ALA A 17 -16.46 -28.54 26.57
N ALA A 18 -17.62 -29.02 26.14
CA ALA A 18 -18.20 -28.64 24.85
C ALA A 18 -18.51 -27.13 24.77
N ALA A 19 -19.07 -26.54 25.83
CA ALA A 19 -19.35 -25.12 25.90
C ALA A 19 -18.06 -24.27 25.83
N TYR A 20 -16.98 -24.69 26.51
CA TYR A 20 -15.67 -24.02 26.43
C TYR A 20 -15.03 -24.13 25.05
N LEU A 21 -15.15 -25.28 24.39
CA LEU A 21 -14.66 -25.44 23.01
C LEU A 21 -15.43 -24.54 22.05
N LEU A 22 -16.76 -24.46 22.17
CA LEU A 22 -17.58 -23.57 21.37
C LEU A 22 -17.24 -22.10 21.62
N ALA A 23 -17.14 -21.69 22.89
CA ALA A 23 -16.81 -20.32 23.26
C ALA A 23 -15.42 -19.90 22.75
N SER A 24 -14.42 -20.76 22.94
CA SER A 24 -13.05 -20.49 22.45
C SER A 24 -13.00 -20.39 20.93
N TYR A 25 -13.71 -21.26 20.22
CA TYR A 25 -13.84 -21.19 18.76
C TYR A 25 -14.51 -19.89 18.30
N LEU A 26 -15.59 -19.46 18.95
CA LEU A 26 -16.26 -18.19 18.62
C LEU A 26 -15.35 -16.98 18.85
N VAL A 27 -14.62 -16.95 19.97
CA VAL A 27 -13.65 -15.88 20.26
C VAL A 27 -12.54 -15.86 19.20
N TRP A 28 -12.00 -17.02 18.83
CA TRP A 28 -11.01 -17.14 17.76
C TRP A 28 -11.55 -16.58 16.43
N LEU A 29 -12.77 -16.97 16.05
CA LEU A 29 -13.40 -16.55 14.80
C LEU A 29 -13.66 -15.04 14.76
N LEU A 30 -14.20 -14.46 15.84
CA LEU A 30 -14.46 -13.02 15.93
C LEU A 30 -13.16 -12.21 15.91
N SER A 31 -12.13 -12.69 16.62
CA SER A 31 -10.80 -12.07 16.64
C SER A 31 -10.16 -12.09 15.26
N TYR A 32 -10.29 -13.21 14.54
CA TYR A 32 -9.79 -13.35 13.18
C TYR A 32 -10.48 -12.37 12.21
N GLN A 33 -11.80 -12.23 12.28
CA GLN A 33 -12.55 -11.28 11.46
C GLN A 33 -12.17 -9.82 11.78
N ALA A 34 -12.02 -9.48 13.07
CA ALA A 34 -11.58 -8.16 13.47
C ALA A 34 -10.19 -7.84 12.91
N PHE A 35 -9.26 -8.80 12.98
CA PHE A 35 -7.92 -8.67 12.43
C PHE A 35 -7.92 -8.46 10.90
N GLN A 36 -8.75 -9.20 10.16
CA GLN A 36 -8.89 -8.98 8.71
C GLN A 36 -9.38 -7.58 8.36
N ARG A 37 -10.37 -7.06 9.11
CA ARG A 37 -10.89 -5.70 8.91
C ARG A 37 -9.84 -4.64 9.21
N GLU A 38 -9.06 -4.86 10.25
CA GLU A 38 -7.96 -3.98 10.65
C GLU A 38 -6.85 -3.93 9.59
N ALA A 39 -6.46 -5.07 9.04
CA ALA A 39 -5.51 -5.15 7.94
C ALA A 39 -6.03 -4.41 6.69
N ALA A 40 -7.31 -4.59 6.34
CA ALA A 40 -7.93 -3.89 5.22
C ALA A 40 -8.00 -2.37 5.42
N ALA A 41 -8.38 -1.92 6.62
CA ALA A 41 -8.40 -0.51 6.97
C ALA A 41 -6.99 0.11 6.90
N THR A 42 -6.00 -0.60 7.43
CA THR A 42 -4.60 -0.17 7.39
C THR A 42 -4.10 -0.03 5.95
N ALA A 43 -4.35 -1.04 5.12
CA ALA A 43 -4.01 -1.00 3.69
C ALA A 43 -4.64 0.19 2.97
N GLN A 44 -5.91 0.50 3.24
CA GLN A 44 -6.60 1.66 2.65
C GLN A 44 -5.99 2.99 3.12
N LEU A 45 -5.70 3.12 4.41
CA LEU A 45 -5.07 4.32 4.97
C LEU A 45 -3.67 4.53 4.41
N MET A 46 -2.87 3.46 4.26
CA MET A 46 -1.56 3.53 3.62
C MET A 46 -1.64 4.03 2.18
N ALA A 47 -2.53 3.44 1.37
CA ALA A 47 -2.71 3.84 -0.02
C ALA A 47 -3.13 5.33 -0.12
N ARG A 48 -4.06 5.76 0.74
CA ARG A 48 -4.51 7.16 0.81
C ARG A 48 -3.42 8.12 1.28
N TYR A 49 -2.62 7.75 2.27
CA TYR A 49 -1.52 8.56 2.79
C TYR A 49 -0.43 8.81 1.73
N VAL A 50 -0.09 7.78 0.95
CA VAL A 50 0.87 7.95 -0.14
C VAL A 50 0.25 8.72 -1.30
N ALA A 51 -1.02 8.47 -1.62
CA ALA A 51 -1.75 9.23 -2.61
C ALA A 51 -1.84 10.73 -2.27
N SER A 52 -2.04 11.08 -1.00
CA SER A 52 -2.08 12.49 -0.56
C SER A 52 -0.73 13.20 -0.69
N GLN A 53 0.38 12.53 -0.36
CA GLN A 53 1.72 13.09 -0.60
C GLN A 53 1.97 13.37 -2.09
N ILE A 54 1.52 12.47 -2.97
CA ILE A 54 1.64 12.64 -4.42
C ILE A 54 0.74 13.77 -4.91
N ALA A 55 -0.49 13.87 -4.41
CA ALA A 55 -1.42 14.94 -4.74
C ALA A 55 -0.86 16.31 -4.35
N ASP A 56 -0.29 16.42 -3.15
CA ASP A 56 0.35 17.63 -2.65
C ASP A 56 1.54 18.04 -3.53
N LEU A 57 2.45 17.09 -3.82
CA LEU A 57 3.56 17.32 -4.74
C LEU A 57 3.09 17.78 -6.12
N ALA A 58 2.08 17.11 -6.68
CA ALA A 58 1.57 17.42 -8.01
C ALA A 58 0.91 18.80 -8.04
N SER A 59 0.13 19.15 -7.02
CA SER A 59 -0.47 20.49 -6.90
C SER A 59 0.59 21.58 -6.72
N SER A 60 1.59 21.35 -5.88
CA SER A 60 2.74 22.24 -5.68
C SER A 60 3.53 22.46 -6.96
N SER A 61 3.67 21.41 -7.78
CA SER A 61 4.34 21.50 -9.08
C SER A 61 3.63 22.43 -10.05
N LEU A 62 2.32 22.66 -9.91
CA LEU A 62 1.55 23.56 -10.78
C LEU A 62 1.66 25.03 -10.40
N THR A 63 2.30 25.34 -9.28
CA THR A 63 2.54 26.72 -8.87
C THR A 63 3.38 27.45 -9.93
N SER A 64 2.97 28.67 -10.28
CA SER A 64 3.68 29.49 -11.26
C SER A 64 5.15 29.69 -10.85
N GLY A 65 6.07 29.57 -11.81
CA GLY A 65 7.52 29.70 -11.59
C GLY A 65 8.24 28.40 -11.20
N VAL A 66 7.53 27.35 -10.80
CA VAL A 66 8.16 26.06 -10.44
C VAL A 66 8.56 25.29 -11.70
N ARG A 67 9.87 25.18 -11.96
CA ARG A 67 10.43 24.41 -13.10
C ARG A 67 10.72 22.95 -12.77
N SER A 68 11.08 22.67 -11.51
CA SER A 68 11.37 21.32 -11.04
C SER A 68 11.08 21.25 -9.55
N ILE A 69 10.47 20.14 -9.12
CA ILE A 69 10.28 19.80 -7.71
C ILE A 69 10.58 18.33 -7.50
N SER A 70 11.38 18.04 -6.48
CA SER A 70 11.74 16.67 -6.10
C SER A 70 11.34 16.45 -4.65
N TYR A 71 10.59 15.38 -4.40
CA TYR A 71 10.05 15.07 -3.08
C TYR A 71 10.38 13.64 -2.67
N LYS A 72 10.78 13.48 -1.41
CA LYS A 72 11.01 12.16 -0.81
C LYS A 72 9.67 11.61 -0.36
N LEU A 73 9.19 10.60 -1.08
CA LEU A 73 7.96 9.90 -0.76
C LEU A 73 8.18 9.01 0.46
N PHE A 74 7.41 9.24 1.51
CA PHE A 74 7.46 8.43 2.73
C PHE A 74 6.50 7.26 2.61
N LEU A 75 7.06 6.06 2.51
CA LEU A 75 6.32 4.82 2.61
C LEU A 75 6.27 4.40 4.09
N PRO A 76 5.10 4.02 4.65
CA PRO A 76 5.01 3.62 6.05
C PRO A 76 5.88 2.39 6.37
N THR A 77 6.69 2.44 7.42
CA THR A 77 7.66 1.39 7.78
C THR A 77 7.40 0.77 9.15
N GLN A 78 6.34 1.16 9.86
CA GLN A 78 6.00 0.61 11.16
C GLN A 78 4.49 0.55 11.31
N PHE A 79 3.99 -0.59 11.79
CA PHE A 79 2.59 -0.80 12.14
C PHE A 79 2.54 -1.40 13.54
N PRO A 80 2.24 -0.62 14.60
CA PRO A 80 2.25 -1.12 15.97
C PRO A 80 1.19 -2.22 16.20
N ASN A 81 0.23 -2.30 15.30
CA ASN A 81 -0.84 -3.27 15.35
C ASN A 81 -0.41 -4.66 14.85
N PHE A 82 0.71 -4.79 14.12
CA PHE A 82 1.12 -6.06 13.53
C PHE A 82 2.47 -6.50 14.08
N ASP A 83 2.61 -7.80 14.36
CA ASP A 83 3.88 -8.36 14.82
C ASP A 83 4.89 -8.39 13.66
N ALA A 84 4.38 -8.69 12.46
CA ALA A 84 5.13 -8.65 11.22
C ALA A 84 4.21 -8.29 10.06
N TYR A 85 4.80 -7.79 8.97
CA TYR A 85 4.07 -7.44 7.77
C TYR A 85 5.00 -7.45 6.55
N SER A 86 4.40 -7.58 5.38
CA SER A 86 5.04 -7.30 4.10
C SER A 86 4.03 -6.62 3.20
N TYR A 87 4.48 -5.64 2.42
CA TYR A 87 3.61 -5.02 1.43
C TYR A 87 4.35 -4.70 0.15
N SER A 88 3.61 -4.61 -0.93
CA SER A 88 4.07 -3.98 -2.16
C SER A 88 3.21 -2.79 -2.49
N MET A 89 3.84 -1.71 -2.96
CA MET A 89 3.16 -0.49 -3.34
C MET A 89 3.60 -0.07 -4.74
N ALA A 90 2.63 0.11 -5.62
CA ALA A 90 2.84 0.57 -6.98
C ALA A 90 2.26 1.97 -7.17
N LEU A 91 3.00 2.85 -7.83
CA LEU A 91 2.46 4.08 -8.41
C LEU A 91 2.38 3.90 -9.91
N ILE A 92 1.17 3.92 -10.47
CA ILE A 92 0.93 3.63 -11.89
C ILE A 92 0.17 4.79 -12.53
N ASN A 93 0.57 5.18 -13.74
CA ASN A 93 -0.26 5.98 -14.60
C ASN A 93 -1.23 5.09 -15.38
N ASN A 94 -2.50 5.12 -14.97
CA ASN A 94 -3.58 4.35 -15.60
C ASN A 94 -4.46 5.21 -16.53
N SER A 95 -3.90 6.27 -17.11
CA SER A 95 -4.62 7.09 -18.08
C SER A 95 -4.77 6.35 -19.41
N THR A 96 -6.00 6.27 -19.92
CA THR A 96 -6.31 5.78 -21.27
C THR A 96 -6.29 6.88 -22.33
N ARG A 97 -6.10 8.15 -21.92
CA ARG A 97 -6.15 9.31 -22.81
C ARG A 97 -4.74 9.85 -23.09
N PRO A 98 -4.38 10.10 -24.36
CA PRO A 98 -3.11 10.72 -24.71
C PRO A 98 -2.95 12.07 -24.01
N GLY A 99 -1.76 12.33 -23.45
CA GLY A 99 -1.45 13.59 -22.78
C GLY A 99 -2.04 13.75 -21.38
N VAL A 100 -2.91 12.86 -20.93
CA VAL A 100 -3.41 12.84 -19.55
C VAL A 100 -2.58 11.86 -18.73
N VAL A 101 -2.23 12.28 -17.52
CA VAL A 101 -1.59 11.46 -16.49
C VAL A 101 -2.61 11.27 -15.38
N SER A 102 -2.91 10.03 -15.05
CA SER A 102 -3.83 9.67 -13.96
C SER A 102 -3.12 8.68 -13.05
N LEU A 103 -2.57 9.22 -11.96
CA LEU A 103 -1.76 8.48 -11.02
C LEU A 103 -2.65 7.76 -10.00
N TYR A 104 -2.42 6.46 -9.88
CA TYR A 104 -3.03 5.61 -8.87
C TYR A 104 -1.95 4.94 -8.03
N VAL A 105 -2.17 4.89 -6.73
CA VAL A 105 -1.42 4.06 -5.80
C VAL A 105 -2.15 2.73 -5.69
N LEU A 106 -1.48 1.62 -5.94
CA LEU A 106 -1.98 0.28 -5.67
C LEU A 106 -1.13 -0.36 -4.59
N LEU A 107 -1.78 -1.07 -3.67
CA LEU A 107 -1.13 -1.69 -2.54
C LEU A 107 -1.64 -3.12 -2.34
N ASN A 108 -0.68 -4.01 -2.07
CA ASN A 108 -0.93 -5.34 -1.54
C ASN A 108 -0.26 -5.43 -0.18
N LEU A 109 -0.98 -5.85 0.85
CA LEU A 109 -0.47 -5.97 2.22
C LEU A 109 -0.75 -7.37 2.73
N THR A 110 0.25 -7.96 3.36
CA THR A 110 0.11 -9.16 4.19
C THR A 110 0.55 -8.79 5.60
N ALA A 111 -0.32 -9.03 6.58
CA ALA A 111 -0.08 -8.74 7.98
C ALA A 111 -0.19 -10.01 8.84
N TYR A 112 0.59 -10.06 9.91
CA TYR A 112 0.68 -11.18 10.84
C TYR A 112 0.49 -10.69 12.29
N ARG A 113 -0.28 -11.43 13.08
CA ARG A 113 -0.46 -11.21 14.52
C ARG A 113 -0.69 -12.55 15.22
N GLY A 114 0.25 -12.98 16.06
CA GLY A 114 0.23 -14.32 16.66
C GLY A 114 0.12 -15.41 15.59
N SER A 115 -0.94 -16.24 15.67
CA SER A 115 -1.23 -17.28 14.67
C SER A 115 -2.08 -16.80 13.48
N PHE A 116 -2.51 -15.52 13.48
CA PHE A 116 -3.34 -14.97 12.42
C PHE A 116 -2.53 -14.41 11.26
N THR A 117 -3.04 -14.62 10.05
CA THR A 117 -2.53 -14.02 8.80
C THR A 117 -3.68 -13.41 8.03
N ALA A 118 -3.50 -12.19 7.54
CA ALA A 118 -4.44 -11.48 6.70
C ALA A 118 -3.73 -10.91 5.48
N SER A 119 -4.24 -11.23 4.28
CA SER A 119 -3.72 -10.71 3.01
C SER A 119 -4.78 -9.90 2.29
N VAL A 120 -4.45 -8.66 1.96
CA VAL A 120 -5.31 -7.71 1.28
C VAL A 120 -4.64 -7.30 -0.03
N TYR A 121 -5.33 -7.51 -1.14
CA TYR A 121 -4.78 -7.28 -2.48
C TYR A 121 -5.53 -6.20 -3.23
N ARG A 122 -4.82 -5.52 -4.14
CA ARG A 122 -5.37 -4.53 -5.08
C ARG A 122 -6.10 -3.38 -4.39
N VAL A 123 -5.65 -2.97 -3.21
CA VAL A 123 -6.16 -1.76 -2.56
C VAL A 123 -5.65 -0.57 -3.36
N SER A 124 -6.56 0.21 -3.93
CA SER A 124 -6.20 1.35 -4.78
C SER A 124 -6.63 2.67 -4.15
N ALA A 125 -5.83 3.71 -4.39
CA ALA A 125 -6.17 5.09 -4.08
C ALA A 125 -5.79 5.97 -5.27
N PHE A 126 -6.72 6.83 -5.68
CA PHE A 126 -6.44 7.86 -6.66
C PHE A 126 -5.54 8.93 -6.03
N ALA A 127 -4.44 9.25 -6.69
CA ALA A 127 -3.51 10.28 -6.21
C ALA A 127 -3.77 11.60 -6.91
N TYR A 128 -3.69 11.63 -8.24
CA TYR A 128 -3.78 12.88 -8.98
C TYR A 128 -4.09 12.65 -10.46
N SER A 129 -4.73 13.61 -11.11
CA SER A 129 -4.87 13.63 -12.56
C SER A 129 -4.55 15.01 -13.12
N ILE A 130 -3.79 15.02 -14.21
CA ILE A 130 -3.42 16.23 -14.92
C ILE A 130 -3.32 15.95 -16.41
N ASN A 131 -3.73 16.92 -17.22
CA ASN A 131 -3.33 16.94 -18.62
C ASN A 131 -1.86 17.39 -18.72
N ALA A 132 -0.95 16.44 -18.65
CA ALA A 132 0.49 16.67 -18.67
C ALA A 132 0.98 17.30 -19.99
N SER A 133 0.30 17.03 -21.11
CA SER A 133 0.57 17.71 -22.39
C SER A 133 0.28 19.21 -22.28
N PHE A 134 -0.85 19.56 -21.66
CA PHE A 134 -1.23 20.95 -21.43
C PHE A 134 -0.34 21.66 -20.41
N ALA A 135 0.10 20.96 -19.36
CA ALA A 135 0.93 21.54 -18.32
C ALA A 135 2.45 21.53 -18.64
N GLY A 136 2.85 20.90 -19.75
CA GLY A 136 4.26 20.67 -20.09
C GLY A 136 5.01 19.93 -19.00
N ARG A 137 4.37 19.04 -18.23
CA ARG A 137 4.97 18.38 -17.05
C ARG A 137 5.40 16.96 -17.35
N ARG A 138 6.54 16.55 -16.79
CA ARG A 138 7.02 15.17 -16.78
C ARG A 138 7.22 14.70 -15.35
N ILE A 139 6.74 13.50 -15.05
CA ILE A 139 6.77 12.90 -13.72
C ILE A 139 7.68 11.69 -13.75
N TYR A 140 8.61 11.62 -12.80
CA TYR A 140 9.65 10.60 -12.72
C TYR A 140 9.73 10.01 -11.32
N ALA A 141 9.72 8.69 -11.21
CA ALA A 141 10.01 7.99 -9.96
C ALA A 141 11.41 7.35 -10.00
N THR A 142 12.22 7.58 -8.98
CA THR A 142 13.53 6.95 -8.79
C THR A 142 13.58 6.13 -7.50
N ASN A 143 14.65 5.35 -7.30
CA ASN A 143 14.80 4.40 -6.18
C ASN A 143 13.64 3.38 -6.09
N PHE A 144 13.12 2.95 -7.23
CA PHE A 144 12.12 1.89 -7.32
C PHE A 144 12.76 0.51 -7.30
N ASP A 145 12.03 -0.48 -6.81
CA ASP A 145 12.51 -1.87 -6.76
C ASP A 145 12.23 -2.57 -8.10
N ARG A 146 11.12 -2.19 -8.78
CA ARG A 146 10.81 -2.67 -10.14
C ARG A 146 10.01 -1.65 -10.94
N ALA A 147 10.26 -1.56 -12.24
CA ALA A 147 9.42 -0.80 -13.17
C ALA A 147 8.26 -1.65 -13.70
N LEU A 148 7.10 -1.06 -13.79
CA LEU A 148 5.87 -1.60 -14.38
C LEU A 148 5.67 -0.96 -15.75
N GLY A 149 5.14 -1.74 -16.71
CA GLY A 149 4.97 -1.32 -18.11
C GLY A 149 6.16 -1.65 -19.04
N GLY A 150 7.21 -2.28 -18.51
CA GLY A 150 8.33 -2.81 -19.29
C GLY A 150 9.51 -1.83 -19.46
N PRO A 151 10.52 -2.18 -20.28
CA PRO A 151 11.75 -1.40 -20.43
C PRO A 151 11.52 0.00 -21.02
N SER A 152 10.47 0.18 -21.82
CA SER A 152 10.09 1.47 -22.42
C SER A 152 9.69 2.53 -21.40
N CYS A 153 9.36 2.12 -20.16
CA CYS A 153 9.04 3.01 -19.06
C CYS A 153 10.28 3.55 -18.35
N LEU A 154 11.46 2.98 -18.61
CA LEU A 154 12.72 3.38 -18.00
C LEU A 154 13.42 4.43 -18.85
N VAL A 155 13.86 5.49 -18.19
CA VAL A 155 14.64 6.57 -18.79
C VAL A 155 15.82 6.91 -17.88
N PRO A 156 16.89 7.53 -18.40
CA PRO A 156 17.92 8.13 -17.55
C PRO A 156 17.28 9.11 -16.56
N SER A 157 17.67 9.01 -15.29
CA SER A 157 17.12 9.85 -14.23
C SER A 157 17.53 11.31 -14.46
N PRO A 158 16.57 12.25 -14.49
CA PRO A 158 16.88 13.68 -14.66
C PRO A 158 17.43 14.33 -13.39
N VAL A 159 17.42 13.62 -12.26
CA VAL A 159 17.81 14.16 -10.94
C VAL A 159 19.01 13.44 -10.34
N VAL A 160 19.16 12.15 -10.59
CA VAL A 160 20.23 11.33 -10.01
C VAL A 160 21.12 10.82 -11.15
N PRO A 161 22.29 11.44 -11.37
CA PRO A 161 23.21 11.03 -12.42
C PRO A 161 23.58 9.55 -12.29
N GLY A 162 23.61 8.83 -13.41
CA GLY A 162 23.96 7.41 -13.46
C GLY A 162 22.87 6.44 -12.98
N GLN A 163 21.68 6.94 -12.63
CA GLN A 163 20.53 6.09 -12.28
C GLN A 163 19.42 6.15 -13.33
N TYR A 164 18.51 5.17 -13.27
CA TYR A 164 17.29 5.16 -14.06
C TYR A 164 16.11 5.73 -13.26
N ALA A 165 15.16 6.30 -13.97
CA ALA A 165 13.86 6.72 -13.49
C ALA A 165 12.76 6.04 -14.29
N VAL A 166 11.62 5.77 -13.65
CA VAL A 166 10.38 5.43 -14.36
C VAL A 166 9.71 6.72 -14.80
N ASN A 167 9.44 6.85 -16.10
CA ASN A 167 8.62 7.94 -16.64
C ASN A 167 7.14 7.66 -16.41
N LEU A 168 6.59 8.21 -15.32
CA LEU A 168 5.18 8.11 -14.95
C LEU A 168 4.26 8.97 -15.82
N THR A 169 4.82 9.80 -16.71
CA THR A 169 4.04 10.56 -17.69
C THR A 169 3.49 9.66 -18.80
N SER A 170 4.21 8.59 -19.11
CA SER A 170 3.78 7.60 -20.11
C SER A 170 2.65 6.73 -19.55
N SER A 171 1.62 6.52 -20.35
CA SER A 171 0.51 5.64 -19.99
C SER A 171 1.00 4.20 -19.78
N GLY A 172 0.49 3.52 -18.76
CA GLY A 172 0.85 2.14 -18.42
C GLY A 172 2.17 1.99 -17.66
N CYS A 173 2.93 3.08 -17.50
CA CYS A 173 4.18 3.06 -16.74
C CYS A 173 3.93 3.22 -15.25
N GLY A 174 4.71 2.49 -14.45
CA GLY A 174 4.61 2.55 -13.00
C GLY A 174 5.88 2.17 -12.26
N ALA A 175 5.99 2.61 -11.02
CA ALA A 175 7.08 2.25 -10.12
C ALA A 175 6.53 1.35 -9.01
N LEU A 176 7.23 0.27 -8.70
CA LEU A 176 6.89 -0.68 -7.64
C LEU A 176 7.94 -0.63 -6.54
N TRP A 177 7.46 -0.65 -5.30
CA TRP A 177 8.26 -0.69 -4.09
C TRP A 177 7.83 -1.86 -3.18
N TYR A 178 8.78 -2.51 -2.51
CA TYR A 178 8.52 -3.66 -1.63
C TYR A 178 8.99 -3.39 -0.21
N ALA A 179 8.11 -3.49 0.78
CA ALA A 179 8.50 -3.46 2.17
C ALA A 179 8.66 -4.87 2.78
N PRO A 180 9.69 -5.07 3.62
CA PRO A 180 10.70 -4.08 4.03
C PRO A 180 11.70 -3.73 2.91
N THR A 181 11.87 -2.42 2.60
CA THR A 181 12.76 -1.94 1.53
C THR A 181 14.17 -1.72 2.06
N PRO A 182 15.24 -2.11 1.34
CA PRO A 182 16.62 -1.76 1.72
C PRO A 182 16.97 -0.28 1.49
N ALA A 183 16.19 0.44 0.67
CA ALA A 183 16.44 1.85 0.37
C ALA A 183 15.60 2.77 1.27
N ASN A 184 16.28 3.65 2.03
CA ASN A 184 15.66 4.54 3.01
C ASN A 184 14.79 5.68 2.43
N TYR A 185 14.83 5.92 1.12
CA TYR A 185 14.02 6.98 0.51
C TYR A 185 13.62 6.65 -0.92
N LYS A 186 12.33 6.87 -1.23
CA LYS A 186 11.77 6.82 -2.58
C LYS A 186 11.62 8.27 -3.06
N LEU A 187 11.97 8.57 -4.30
CA LEU A 187 12.00 9.95 -4.78
C LEU A 187 11.07 10.10 -5.99
N LEU A 188 10.19 11.09 -5.91
CA LEU A 188 9.28 11.49 -6.98
C LEU A 188 9.67 12.89 -7.43
N THR A 189 9.90 13.05 -8.74
CA THR A 189 10.32 14.31 -9.35
C THR A 189 9.32 14.73 -10.39
N ILE A 190 8.94 15.99 -10.39
CA ILE A 190 8.14 16.61 -11.45
C ILE A 190 8.95 17.74 -12.08
N THR A 191 9.15 17.69 -13.39
CA THR A 191 9.86 18.74 -14.16
C THR A 191 8.95 19.34 -15.23
N THR A 192 9.16 20.61 -15.55
CA THR A 192 8.62 21.20 -16.79
C THR A 192 9.50 20.78 -17.96
N SER A 193 8.92 20.18 -18.99
CA SER A 193 9.52 20.17 -20.32
C SER A 193 9.64 21.61 -20.78
N LYS A 194 10.85 22.02 -21.18
CA LYS A 194 11.01 23.19 -22.05
C LYS A 194 10.32 22.92 -23.38
#